data_AF-W4V3F0-F1
#
_entry.id   AF-W4V3F0-F1
#
_cell.length_a   1.000
_cell.length_b   1.000
_cell.length_c   1.000
_cell.angle_alpha   90.00
_cell.angle_beta   90.00
_cell.angle_gamma   90.00
#
_symmetry.space_group_name_H-M   'P 1'
#
loop_
_entity.id
_entity.type
_entity.pdbx_description
1 polymer ?
#
loop_
_entity_poly.entity_id
_entity_poly.type
_entity_poly.pdbx_seq_one_letter_code
_entity_poly.pdbx_strand_id
1 'polypeptide(L)'
;MNQLFAAYARGKEAKELAVILGDAALSDTDKLYAKFADAFEKEYVSQGFSEDRTIEKTLEIGWKLLSILPRAELKRIRDEYLDKYLPKASEN
;
A
#
# COMPACT_ATOMS: atom_id res chain seq x y z
N MET A 1 5.59 -8.14 6.20
CA MET A 1 4.75 -7.54 7.27
C MET A 1 5.18 -6.12 7.63
N ASN A 2 6.45 -5.87 7.99
CA ASN A 2 6.90 -4.53 8.43
C ASN A 2 6.70 -3.38 7.43
N GLN A 3 6.80 -3.63 6.11
CA GLN A 3 6.58 -2.58 5.10
C GLN A 3 5.10 -2.22 4.91
N LEU A 4 4.20 -3.21 4.81
CA LEU A 4 2.75 -2.99 4.65
C LEU A 4 2.19 -2.18 5.82
N PHE A 5 2.57 -2.55 7.04
CA PHE A 5 2.16 -1.82 8.25
C PHE A 5 2.69 -0.38 8.25
N ALA A 6 3.97 -0.17 7.93
CA ALA A 6 4.56 1.16 7.88
C ALA A 6 3.88 2.06 6.83
N ALA A 7 3.57 1.50 5.65
CA ALA A 7 2.86 2.23 4.61
C ALA A 7 1.42 2.58 5.02
N TYR A 8 0.72 1.65 5.67
CA TYR A 8 -0.63 1.88 6.17
C TYR A 8 -0.68 2.96 7.26
N ALA A 9 0.23 2.91 8.23
CA ALA A 9 0.31 3.91 9.30
C ALA A 9 0.53 5.32 8.75
N ARG A 10 1.48 5.49 7.82
CA ARG A 10 1.71 6.78 7.16
C ARG A 10 0.52 7.23 6.31
N GLY A 11 -0.15 6.30 5.63
CA GLY A 11 -1.36 6.60 4.87
C GLY A 11 -2.52 7.05 5.76
N LYS A 12 -2.66 6.50 6.97
CA LYS A 12 -3.63 6.96 7.96
C LYS A 12 -3.35 8.39 8.43
N GLU A 13 -2.10 8.69 8.79
CA GLU A 13 -1.69 10.05 9.17
C GLU A 13 -1.95 11.06 8.03
N ALA A 14 -1.63 10.69 6.79
CA ALA A 14 -1.90 11.53 5.62
C ALA A 14 -3.42 11.78 5.44
N LYS A 15 -4.26 10.77 5.64
CA LYS A 15 -5.72 10.93 5.58
C LYS A 15 -6.26 11.82 6.69
N GLU A 16 -5.77 11.67 7.91
CA GLU A 16 -6.15 12.54 9.03
C GLU A 16 -5.77 14.00 8.74
N LEU A 17 -4.56 14.22 8.22
CA LEU A 17 -4.10 15.54 7.82
C LEU A 17 -4.98 16.14 6.71
N ALA A 18 -5.37 15.34 5.71
CA ALA A 18 -6.26 15.78 4.63
C ALA A 18 -7.67 16.15 5.14
N VAL A 19 -8.19 15.44 6.14
CA VAL A 19 -9.49 15.79 6.75
C VAL A 19 -9.43 17.15 7.45
N ILE A 20 -8.30 17.49 8.07
CA ILE A 20 -8.13 18.74 8.83
C ILE A 20 -7.79 19.92 7.91
N LEU A 21 -6.87 19.73 6.96
CA LEU A 21 -6.29 20.81 6.14
C LEU A 21 -6.77 20.81 4.68
N GLY A 22 -7.46 19.76 4.24
CA GLY A 22 -7.86 19.53 2.85
C GLY A 22 -6.81 18.79 2.03
N ASP A 23 -7.25 18.07 0.98
CA ASP A 23 -6.39 17.27 0.09
C ASP A 23 -5.27 18.08 -0.60
N ALA A 24 -5.49 19.38 -0.81
CA ALA A 24 -4.50 20.27 -1.44
C ALA A 24 -3.24 20.46 -0.59
N ALA A 25 -3.29 20.19 0.71
CA ALA A 25 -2.16 20.30 1.63
C ALA A 25 -1.23 19.09 1.59
N LEU A 26 -1.63 17.98 0.96
CA LEU A 26 -0.83 16.77 0.90
C LEU A 26 0.23 16.84 -0.20
N SER A 27 1.44 16.34 0.11
CA SER A 27 2.44 16.05 -0.92
C SER A 27 1.95 14.93 -1.84
N ASP A 28 2.49 14.86 -3.05
CA ASP A 28 2.08 13.80 -3.99
C ASP A 28 2.40 12.39 -3.46
N THR A 29 3.48 12.26 -2.69
CA THR A 29 3.81 11.02 -1.98
C THR A 29 2.79 10.69 -0.90
N ASP A 30 2.32 11.68 -0.12
CA ASP A 30 1.33 11.44 0.93
C ASP A 30 -0.05 11.10 0.34
N LYS A 31 -0.40 11.65 -0.83
CA LYS A 31 -1.59 11.21 -1.59
C LYS A 31 -1.49 9.74 -2.01
N LEU A 32 -0.31 9.28 -2.43
CA LEU A 32 -0.09 7.87 -2.74
C LEU A 32 -0.20 6.98 -1.50
N TYR A 33 0.29 7.43 -0.36
CA TYR A 33 0.12 6.73 0.91
C TYR A 33 -1.35 6.68 1.38
N ALA A 34 -2.09 7.77 1.24
CA ALA A 34 -3.53 7.80 1.52
C ALA A 34 -4.29 6.81 0.63
N LYS A 35 -3.99 6.82 -0.69
CA LYS A 35 -4.54 5.85 -1.64
C LYS A 35 -4.17 4.40 -1.30
N PHE A 36 -2.92 4.18 -0.88
CA PHE A 36 -2.48 2.86 -0.40
C PHE A 36 -3.30 2.41 0.80
N ALA A 37 -3.56 3.30 1.78
CA ALA A 37 -4.34 2.94 2.96
C ALA A 37 -5.78 2.55 2.63
N ASP A 38 -6.44 3.27 1.72
CA ASP A 38 -7.78 2.92 1.22
C ASP A 38 -7.81 1.54 0.55
N ALA A 39 -6.86 1.31 -0.36
CA ALA A 39 -6.76 0.04 -1.07
C ALA A 39 -6.40 -1.12 -0.12
N PHE A 40 -5.59 -0.86 0.90
CA PHE A 40 -5.24 -1.83 1.93
C PHE A 40 -6.46 -2.26 2.76
N GLU A 41 -7.27 -1.32 3.23
CA GLU A 41 -8.51 -1.65 3.96
C GLU A 41 -9.48 -2.44 3.09
N LYS A 42 -9.65 -2.01 1.83
CA LYS A 42 -10.65 -2.58 0.93
C LYS A 42 -10.25 -3.92 0.32
N GLU A 43 -8.99 -4.14 -0.03
CA GLU A 43 -8.54 -5.33 -0.77
C GLU A 43 -7.76 -6.31 0.11
N TYR A 44 -6.98 -5.82 1.08
CA TYR A 44 -6.14 -6.67 1.92
C TYR A 44 -6.85 -7.10 3.20
N VAL A 45 -7.48 -6.16 3.91
CA VAL A 45 -8.15 -6.42 5.21
C VAL A 45 -9.58 -6.91 5.02
N SER A 46 -10.35 -6.27 4.12
CA SER A 46 -11.73 -6.66 3.86
C SER A 46 -11.77 -7.94 3.02
N GLN A 47 -11.78 -9.06 3.72
CA GLN A 47 -12.04 -10.39 3.19
C GLN A 47 -13.54 -10.68 3.30
N GLY A 48 -14.14 -11.24 2.25
CA GLY A 48 -15.56 -11.61 2.28
C GLY A 48 -15.87 -12.63 3.39
N PHE A 49 -17.10 -12.62 3.91
CA PHE A 49 -17.52 -13.53 4.99
C PHE A 49 -17.27 -15.01 4.69
N SER A 50 -17.36 -15.39 3.41
CA SER A 50 -17.14 -16.76 2.92
C SER A 50 -15.85 -16.92 2.11
N GLU A 51 -14.98 -15.91 2.12
CA GLU A 51 -13.70 -15.98 1.41
C GLU A 51 -12.68 -16.70 2.32
N ASP A 52 -12.06 -17.75 1.81
CA ASP A 52 -10.91 -18.41 2.44
C ASP A 52 -9.69 -18.21 1.53
N ARG A 53 -8.75 -17.37 2.00
CA ARG A 53 -7.64 -16.87 1.21
C ARG A 53 -6.37 -17.56 1.64
N THR A 54 -5.67 -18.18 0.69
CA THR A 54 -4.36 -18.78 0.97
C THR A 54 -3.32 -17.71 1.29
N ILE A 55 -2.23 -18.12 1.95
CA ILE A 55 -1.14 -17.21 2.28
C ILE A 55 -0.50 -16.62 1.02
N GLU A 56 -0.39 -17.39 -0.06
CA GLU A 56 0.15 -16.96 -1.35
C GLU A 56 -0.69 -15.85 -1.95
N LYS A 57 -2.03 -16.01 -1.93
CA LYS A 57 -2.93 -14.98 -2.46
C LYS A 57 -2.87 -13.71 -1.62
N THR A 58 -2.75 -13.84 -0.31
CA THR A 58 -2.56 -12.71 0.61
C THR A 58 -1.27 -11.95 0.30
N LEU A 59 -0.16 -12.67 0.07
CA LEU A 59 1.12 -12.07 -0.31
C LEU A 59 1.04 -11.39 -1.68
N GLU A 60 0.40 -12.00 -2.67
CA GLU A 60 0.18 -11.42 -4.00
C GLU A 60 -0.55 -10.07 -3.91
N ILE A 61 -1.63 -10.00 -3.13
CA ILE A 61 -2.37 -8.75 -2.90
C ILE A 61 -1.47 -7.73 -2.19
N GLY A 62 -0.69 -8.15 -1.20
CA GLY A 62 0.28 -7.28 -0.53
C GLY A 62 1.27 -6.64 -1.51
N TRP A 63 1.85 -7.42 -2.43
CA TRP A 63 2.76 -6.93 -3.45
C TRP A 63 2.09 -6.01 -4.47
N LYS A 64 0.86 -6.34 -4.89
CA LYS A 64 0.02 -5.49 -5.75
C LYS A 64 -0.26 -4.14 -5.10
N LEU A 65 -0.52 -4.10 -3.79
CA LEU A 65 -0.74 -2.84 -3.09
C LEU A 65 0.56 -2.04 -2.95
N LEU A 66 1.68 -2.70 -2.67
CA LEU A 66 2.98 -2.03 -2.57
C LEU A 66 3.42 -1.36 -3.88
N SER A 67 2.95 -1.82 -5.05
CA SER A 67 3.25 -1.16 -6.33
C SER A 67 2.54 0.19 -6.53
N ILE A 68 1.60 0.57 -5.65
CA ILE A 68 1.04 1.94 -5.60
C ILE A 68 2.12 2.94 -5.21
N LEU A 69 3.06 2.52 -4.36
CA LEU A 69 4.13 3.36 -3.85
C LEU A 69 5.36 3.26 -4.77
N PRO A 70 6.10 4.37 -4.96
CA PRO A 70 7.34 4.33 -5.71
C PRO A 70 8.36 3.45 -4.96
N ARG A 71 9.22 2.75 -5.71
CA ARG A 71 10.24 1.85 -5.16
C ARG A 71 11.11 2.52 -4.08
N ALA A 72 11.42 3.80 -4.24
CA ALA A 72 12.21 4.58 -3.29
C ALA A 72 11.59 4.64 -1.87
N GLU A 73 10.26 4.48 -1.76
CA GLU A 73 9.54 4.49 -0.49
C GLU A 73 9.45 3.09 0.17
N LEU A 74 9.89 2.03 -0.52
CA LEU A 74 9.86 0.65 -0.05
C LEU A 74 11.10 0.25 0.76
N LYS A 75 11.49 1.11 1.71
CA LYS A 75 12.80 1.06 2.42
C LYS A 75 12.97 -0.13 3.38
N ARG A 76 11.89 -0.84 3.75
CA ARG A 76 11.93 -1.96 4.71
C ARG A 76 11.91 -3.33 4.04
N ILE A 77 12.12 -3.37 2.72
CA ILE A 77 12.21 -4.59 1.92
C ILE A 77 13.58 -4.59 1.24
N ARG A 78 14.26 -5.74 1.23
CA ARG A 78 15.52 -5.89 0.51
C ARG A 78 15.29 -5.80 -1.00
N ASP A 79 16.22 -5.20 -1.73
CA ASP A 79 16.14 -5.03 -3.18
C ASP A 79 15.91 -6.35 -3.92
N GLU A 80 16.56 -7.44 -3.50
CA GLU A 80 16.39 -8.79 -4.07
C GLU A 80 14.91 -9.24 -4.13
N TYR A 81 14.11 -8.85 -3.14
CA TYR A 81 12.68 -9.20 -3.08
C TYR A 81 11.83 -8.20 -3.85
N LEU A 82 12.23 -6.92 -3.90
CA LEU A 82 11.59 -5.93 -4.74
C LEU A 82 11.71 -6.31 -6.21
N ASP A 83 12.90 -6.73 -6.66
CA ASP A 83 13.13 -7.13 -8.05
C ASP A 83 12.35 -8.38 -8.46
N LYS A 84 12.14 -9.30 -7.50
CA LYS A 84 11.48 -10.58 -7.75
C LYS A 84 9.96 -10.52 -7.69
N TYR A 85 9.41 -9.71 -6.77
CA TYR A 85 7.99 -9.78 -6.43
C TYR A 85 7.22 -8.48 -6.65
N LEU A 86 7.89 -7.33 -6.76
CA LEU A 86 7.18 -6.09 -7.08
C LEU A 86 6.70 -6.19 -8.53
N PRO A 87 5.39 -6.07 -8.79
CA PRO A 87 4.88 -5.99 -10.15
C PRO A 87 5.57 -4.80 -10.83
N LYS A 88 6.20 -5.03 -11.99
CA LYS A 88 6.62 -3.91 -12.83
C LYS A 88 5.36 -3.14 -13.15
N ALA A 89 5.34 -1.84 -12.86
CA ALA A 89 4.23 -0.98 -13.22
C ALA A 89 3.98 -1.19 -14.71
N SER A 90 2.92 -1.93 -15.03
CA SER A 90 2.45 -2.09 -16.39
C SER A 90 2.05 -0.69 -16.82
N GLU A 91 2.81 -0.14 -17.76
CA GLU A 91 2.41 0.98 -18.60
C GLU A 91 0.97 0.70 -19.05
N ASN A 92 0.02 1.43 -18.46
CA ASN A 92 -1.36 1.55 -18.92
C ASN A 92 -1.61 3.03 -19.16
#